data_AF-A0A7S0HHN1-F1
#
_entry.id   AF-A0A7S0HHN1-F1
#
_cell.length_a   1.000
_cell.length_b   1.000
_cell.length_c   1.000
_cell.angle_alpha   90.00
_cell.angle_beta   90.00
_cell.angle_gamma   90.00
#
_symmetry.space_group_name_H-M   'P 1'
#
loop_
_entity.id
_entity.type
_entity.pdbx_description
1 polymer ?
#
loop_
_entity_poly.entity_id
_entity_poly.type
_entity_poly.pdbx_seq_one_letter_code
_entity_poly.pdbx_strand_id
1 'polypeptide(L)'
;EARRLFGLSAAQGHALAQQSLALLDRATEAQLAKQHADADAMMEQLLAEDAQEKKAKGAPKSTKSAKGKKVTMSCVAAAQTSAAISAALVIPPSSGATVAEPAAASDVALRDAMTAGELEGLLAALEVHRAVASEGVLREARTLRDRLKERRKQKSQRQRRSHAGAMEALSRLQGCATDADALLAGITAAEAHAGELPALDT
;
A
#
# COMPACT_ATOMS: atom_id res chain seq x y z
N GLU A 1 1.39 24.27 15.64
CA GLU A 1 1.78 25.68 15.91
C GLU A 1 2.48 25.86 17.26
N ALA A 2 1.98 25.29 18.36
CA ALA A 2 2.59 25.40 19.70
C ALA A 2 4.10 25.07 19.78
N ARG A 3 4.56 23.99 19.13
CA ARG A 3 6.00 23.64 19.06
C ARG A 3 6.88 24.74 18.46
N ARG A 4 6.38 25.43 17.42
CA ARG A 4 7.13 26.50 16.74
C ARG A 4 7.29 27.71 17.65
N LEU A 5 6.25 28.03 18.42
CA LEU A 5 6.28 29.12 19.40
C LEU A 5 7.24 28.80 20.55
N PHE A 6 7.15 27.59 21.12
CA PHE A 6 8.09 27.16 22.16
C PHE A 6 9.54 27.10 21.67
N GLY A 7 9.78 26.71 20.41
CA GLY A 7 11.12 26.74 19.81
C GLY A 7 11.72 28.14 19.71
N LEU A 8 10.91 29.14 19.33
CA LEU A 8 11.36 30.55 19.27
C LEU A 8 11.66 31.11 20.67
N SER A 9 10.79 30.83 21.63
CA SER A 9 10.99 31.26 23.03
C SER A 9 12.16 30.52 23.71
N ALA A 10 12.38 29.24 23.38
CA ALA A 10 13.50 28.47 23.88
C ALA A 10 14.85 28.99 23.34
N ALA A 11 14.89 29.42 22.07
CA ALA A 11 16.07 30.04 21.45
C ALA A 11 16.41 31.40 22.05
N GLN A 12 15.41 32.11 22.60
CA GLN A 12 15.61 33.36 23.36
C GLN A 12 16.04 33.12 24.82
N GLY A 13 16.18 31.86 25.25
CA GLY A 13 16.66 31.51 26.59
C GLY A 13 15.58 31.40 27.66
N HIS A 14 14.29 31.38 27.30
CA HIS A 14 13.23 31.17 28.30
C HIS A 14 13.23 29.72 28.82
N ALA A 15 13.64 29.54 30.07
CA ALA A 15 13.77 28.23 30.72
C ALA A 15 12.47 27.40 30.71
N LEU A 16 11.32 28.04 30.92
CA LEU A 16 10.02 27.35 30.87
C LEU A 16 9.69 26.84 29.45
N ALA A 17 10.01 27.62 28.41
CA ALA A 17 9.80 27.21 27.03
C ALA A 17 10.73 26.06 26.62
N GLN A 18 11.99 26.07 27.11
CA GLN A 18 12.92 24.95 26.92
C GLN A 18 12.40 23.67 27.57
N GLN A 19 11.88 23.77 28.80
CA GLN A 19 11.36 22.62 29.53
C GLN A 19 10.07 22.07 28.89
N SER A 20 9.17 22.95 28.45
CA SER A 20 7.96 22.54 27.71
C SER A 20 8.29 21.91 26.35
N LEU A 21 9.27 22.43 25.62
CA LEU A 21 9.72 21.86 24.35
C LEU A 21 10.32 20.46 24.55
N ALA A 22 11.21 20.29 25.53
CA ALA A 22 11.81 19.01 25.85
C ALA A 22 10.78 17.94 26.28
N LEU A 23 9.73 18.33 27.00
CA LEU A 23 8.63 17.43 27.34
C LEU A 23 7.83 17.02 26.10
N LEU A 24 7.56 17.96 25.19
CA LEU A 24 6.88 17.67 23.92
C LEU A 24 7.71 16.71 23.06
N ASP A 25 9.03 16.88 22.99
CA ASP A 25 9.91 16.02 22.18
C ASP A 25 9.96 14.60 22.74
N ARG A 26 10.16 14.45 24.06
CA ARG A 26 10.07 13.15 24.74
C ARG A 26 8.72 12.45 24.54
N ALA A 27 7.62 13.20 24.60
CA ALA A 27 6.29 12.63 24.37
C ALA A 27 6.14 12.10 22.94
N THR A 28 6.68 12.82 21.94
CA THR A 28 6.63 12.32 20.55
C THR A 28 7.58 11.17 20.28
N GLU A 29 8.75 11.15 20.91
CA GLU A 29 9.67 10.01 20.82
C GLU A 29 9.04 8.76 21.42
N ALA A 30 8.40 8.87 22.58
CA ALA A 30 7.66 7.77 23.19
C ALA A 30 6.48 7.30 22.33
N GLN A 31 5.79 8.22 21.65
CA GLN A 31 4.69 7.88 20.75
C GLN A 31 5.18 7.21 19.48
N LEU A 32 6.30 7.67 18.90
CA LEU A 32 6.94 7.03 17.76
C LEU A 32 7.47 5.64 18.11
N ALA A 33 8.08 5.46 19.29
CA ALA A 33 8.52 4.15 19.76
C ALA A 33 7.35 3.16 19.90
N LYS A 34 6.20 3.62 20.43
CA LYS A 34 4.97 2.80 20.48
C LYS A 34 4.46 2.47 19.08
N GLN A 35 4.39 3.43 18.18
CA GLN A 35 3.96 3.19 16.80
C GLN A 35 4.89 2.22 16.05
N HIS A 36 6.20 2.28 16.31
CA HIS A 36 7.15 1.35 15.73
C HIS A 36 6.96 -0.06 16.28
N ALA A 37 6.79 -0.20 17.60
CA ALA A 37 6.48 -1.49 18.22
C ALA A 37 5.15 -2.08 17.73
N ASP A 38 4.12 -1.25 17.56
CA ASP A 38 2.82 -1.68 17.02
C ASP A 38 2.93 -2.10 15.55
N ALA A 39 3.75 -1.39 14.75
CA ALA A 39 4.01 -1.74 13.36
C ALA A 39 4.81 -3.05 13.23
N ASP A 40 5.81 -3.25 14.09
CA ASP A 40 6.60 -4.48 14.15
C ASP A 40 5.73 -5.67 14.59
N ALA A 41 4.86 -5.49 15.58
CA ALA A 41 3.89 -6.50 16.01
C ALA A 41 2.90 -6.86 14.90
N MET A 42 2.41 -5.89 14.12
CA MET A 42 1.56 -6.18 12.95
C MET A 42 2.31 -6.93 11.84
N MET A 43 3.59 -6.64 11.62
CA MET A 43 4.41 -7.38 10.65
C MET A 43 4.61 -8.84 11.09
N GLU A 44 4.84 -9.07 12.38
CA GLU A 44 4.98 -10.41 12.95
C GLU A 44 3.67 -11.22 12.88
N GLN A 45 2.52 -10.58 13.09
CA GLN A 45 1.21 -11.23 12.92
C GLN A 45 0.95 -11.69 11.48
N LEU A 46 1.29 -10.87 10.48
CA LEU A 46 1.13 -11.26 9.07
C LEU A 46 2.02 -12.45 8.71
N LEU A 47 3.27 -12.46 9.19
CA LEU A 47 4.18 -13.59 8.98
C LEU A 47 3.70 -14.87 9.70
N ALA A 48 3.06 -14.73 10.87
CA ALA A 48 2.48 -15.85 11.60
C ALA A 48 1.19 -16.39 10.92
N GLU A 49 0.36 -15.53 10.33
CA GLU A 49 -0.86 -15.93 9.62
C GLU A 49 -0.56 -16.67 8.30
N ASP A 50 0.45 -16.21 7.53
CA ASP A 50 0.94 -16.89 6.32
C ASP A 50 1.51 -18.30 6.63
N ALA A 51 2.07 -18.49 7.83
CA ALA A 51 2.54 -19.80 8.28
C ALA A 51 1.38 -20.75 8.63
N GLN A 52 0.23 -20.23 9.10
CA GLN A 52 -0.96 -21.03 9.38
C GLN A 52 -1.76 -21.37 8.11
N GLU A 53 -1.76 -20.52 7.09
CA GLU A 53 -2.48 -20.80 5.83
C GLU A 53 -1.88 -22.01 5.06
N LYS A 54 -0.59 -22.32 5.26
CA LYS A 54 0.05 -23.51 4.68
C LYS A 54 -0.30 -24.84 5.36
N LYS A 55 -0.93 -24.82 6.55
CA LYS A 55 -1.37 -26.05 7.25
C LYS A 55 -2.80 -26.48 6.87
N ALA A 56 -3.56 -25.64 6.17
CA ALA A 56 -4.96 -25.92 5.79
C ALA A 56 -5.16 -26.45 4.35
N LYS A 57 -4.15 -26.42 3.48
CA LYS A 57 -4.25 -26.91 2.07
C LYS A 57 -3.58 -28.26 1.79
N GLY A 58 -3.17 -28.99 2.84
CA GLY A 58 -2.55 -30.32 2.74
C GLY A 58 -3.47 -31.46 3.14
N ALA A 59 -4.57 -31.69 2.41
CA ALA A 59 -5.36 -32.93 2.52
C ALA A 59 -5.58 -33.53 1.12
N PRO A 60 -4.95 -34.68 0.79
CA PRO A 60 -5.10 -35.30 -0.51
C PRO A 60 -6.44 -36.05 -0.58
N LYS A 61 -7.30 -35.72 -1.54
CA LYS A 61 -8.42 -36.58 -1.95
C LYS A 61 -8.19 -37.13 -3.35
N SER A 62 -7.90 -38.42 -3.37
CA SER A 62 -7.81 -39.29 -4.52
C SER A 62 -9.19 -39.72 -5.05
N THR A 63 -9.23 -40.02 -6.36
CA THR A 63 -10.00 -41.06 -7.07
C THR A 63 -11.47 -40.86 -7.48
N LYS A 64 -11.73 -41.30 -8.73
CA LYS A 64 -12.97 -41.86 -9.34
C LYS A 64 -13.83 -40.82 -10.10
N SER A 65 -14.24 -40.96 -11.38
CA SER A 65 -14.38 -42.11 -12.29
C SER A 65 -14.60 -41.65 -13.75
N ALA A 66 -14.37 -42.58 -14.69
CA ALA A 66 -14.55 -42.52 -16.14
C ALA A 66 -15.99 -42.22 -16.64
N LYS A 67 -16.14 -41.72 -17.89
CA LYS A 67 -16.79 -42.41 -19.06
C LYS A 67 -17.08 -41.48 -20.27
N GLY A 68 -16.73 -41.94 -21.48
CA GLY A 68 -17.42 -41.64 -22.77
C GLY A 68 -16.78 -40.55 -23.66
N LYS A 69 -15.91 -40.85 -24.65
CA LYS A 69 -16.10 -41.50 -25.97
C LYS A 69 -16.81 -40.63 -27.03
N LYS A 70 -16.05 -40.03 -27.97
CA LYS A 70 -16.17 -40.28 -29.43
C LYS A 70 -14.99 -39.70 -30.21
N VAL A 71 -14.41 -40.54 -31.07
CA VAL A 71 -13.49 -40.21 -32.16
C VAL A 71 -14.33 -39.71 -33.34
N THR A 72 -13.86 -38.68 -34.04
CA THR A 72 -14.12 -38.47 -35.47
C THR A 72 -12.94 -37.75 -36.11
N MET A 73 -12.60 -38.23 -37.29
CA MET A 73 -11.32 -38.14 -38.00
C MET A 73 -11.19 -36.93 -38.93
N SER A 74 -9.93 -36.68 -39.34
CA SER A 74 -9.49 -36.06 -40.61
C SER A 74 -9.67 -34.54 -40.69
N CYS A 75 -8.78 -33.76 -41.33
CA CYS A 75 -8.01 -34.03 -42.54
C CYS A 75 -6.77 -33.09 -42.68
N VAL A 76 -5.68 -33.71 -43.15
CA VAL A 76 -4.61 -33.23 -44.05
C VAL A 76 -4.50 -31.72 -44.38
N ALA A 77 -3.29 -31.19 -44.17
CA ALA A 77 -2.60 -30.32 -45.12
C ALA A 77 -1.09 -30.32 -44.83
N ALA A 78 -0.38 -31.31 -45.37
CA ALA A 78 1.08 -31.33 -45.42
C ALA A 78 1.56 -30.73 -46.74
N ALA A 79 2.49 -29.77 -46.62
CA ALA A 79 3.67 -29.56 -47.44
C ALA A 79 3.52 -29.65 -48.97
N GLN A 80 3.60 -28.49 -49.61
CA GLN A 80 4.21 -28.35 -50.92
C GLN A 80 5.67 -27.88 -50.76
N THR A 81 6.58 -28.75 -51.18
CA THR A 81 7.77 -28.50 -52.04
C THR A 81 8.63 -27.26 -51.76
N SER A 82 9.92 -27.45 -51.44
CA SER A 82 10.97 -27.66 -52.45
C SER A 82 12.40 -27.53 -51.88
N ALA A 83 13.30 -28.30 -52.50
CA ALA A 83 14.74 -28.07 -52.66
C ALA A 83 15.66 -28.22 -51.43
N ALA A 84 16.28 -29.40 -51.36
CA ALA A 84 17.60 -29.59 -50.76
C ALA A 84 18.68 -29.17 -51.76
N ILE A 85 19.62 -28.30 -51.35
CA ILE A 85 21.02 -28.33 -51.83
C ILE A 85 21.93 -27.88 -50.68
N SER A 86 22.98 -28.67 -50.45
CA SER A 86 24.03 -28.53 -49.45
C SER A 86 24.94 -27.30 -49.61
N ALA A 87 25.68 -27.07 -48.52
CA ALA A 87 27.09 -26.67 -48.45
C ALA A 87 27.42 -25.16 -48.37
N ALA A 88 27.80 -24.77 -47.16
CA ALA A 88 29.06 -24.10 -46.81
C ALA A 88 29.49 -22.88 -47.64
N LEU A 89 29.38 -21.70 -47.04
CA LEU A 89 30.39 -20.66 -47.22
C LEU A 89 30.49 -19.74 -45.98
N VAL A 90 31.62 -19.92 -45.26
CA VAL A 90 32.44 -18.89 -44.60
C VAL A 90 31.81 -18.10 -43.44
N ILE A 91 32.24 -18.48 -42.24
CA ILE A 91 32.33 -17.62 -41.06
C ILE A 91 33.54 -16.68 -41.25
N PRO A 92 33.39 -15.35 -41.17
CA PRO A 92 34.46 -14.49 -40.69
C PRO A 92 34.30 -14.27 -39.17
N PRO A 93 35.24 -14.67 -38.31
CA PRO A 93 35.33 -14.15 -36.96
C PRO A 93 36.16 -12.86 -37.01
N SER A 94 35.51 -11.70 -36.97
CA SER A 94 36.20 -10.43 -36.77
C SER A 94 35.37 -9.45 -35.94
N SER A 95 35.85 -9.26 -34.71
CA SER A 95 35.86 -8.03 -33.92
C SER A 95 34.58 -7.22 -33.74
N GLY A 96 34.10 -7.19 -32.49
CA GLY A 96 33.38 -6.04 -31.94
C GLY A 96 32.26 -6.42 -31.00
N ALA A 97 32.56 -6.60 -29.71
CA ALA A 97 31.55 -6.65 -28.66
C ALA A 97 30.88 -5.27 -28.52
N THR A 98 29.70 -5.05 -29.12
CA THR A 98 28.92 -3.80 -28.93
C THR A 98 27.41 -4.01 -28.97
N VAL A 99 26.88 -5.12 -28.43
CA VAL A 99 25.41 -5.27 -28.19
C VAL A 99 25.08 -5.30 -26.69
N ALA A 100 26.08 -5.52 -25.82
CA ALA A 100 25.89 -5.55 -24.37
C ALA A 100 25.84 -4.15 -23.71
N GLU A 101 26.56 -3.17 -24.26
CA GLU A 101 26.64 -1.79 -23.74
C GLU A 101 25.30 -1.04 -23.68
N PRO A 102 24.48 -0.98 -24.76
CA PRO A 102 23.23 -0.21 -24.72
C PRO A 102 22.16 -0.85 -23.83
N ALA A 103 22.20 -2.18 -23.65
CA ALA A 103 21.33 -2.91 -22.75
C ALA A 103 21.69 -2.64 -21.29
N ALA A 104 22.97 -2.63 -20.94
CA ALA A 104 23.42 -2.30 -19.59
C ALA A 104 23.10 -0.84 -19.22
N ALA A 105 23.32 0.11 -20.12
CA ALA A 105 22.97 1.52 -19.90
C ALA A 105 21.45 1.72 -19.73
N SER A 106 20.64 1.02 -20.53
CA SER A 106 19.17 1.04 -20.41
C SER A 106 18.69 0.40 -19.10
N ASP A 107 19.33 -0.69 -18.67
CA ASP A 107 19.03 -1.35 -17.40
C ASP A 107 19.35 -0.45 -16.20
N VAL A 108 20.46 0.29 -16.26
CA VAL A 108 20.81 1.26 -15.22
C VAL A 108 19.78 2.38 -15.17
N ALA A 109 19.44 2.99 -16.31
CA ALA A 109 18.42 4.04 -16.35
C ALA A 109 17.04 3.56 -15.84
N LEU A 110 16.66 2.32 -16.18
CA LEU A 110 15.41 1.72 -15.72
C LEU A 110 15.45 1.42 -14.22
N ARG A 111 16.59 0.99 -13.68
CA ARG A 111 16.80 0.84 -12.22
C ARG A 111 16.75 2.17 -11.50
N ASP A 112 17.35 3.22 -12.04
CA ASP A 112 17.29 4.56 -11.45
C ASP A 112 15.84 5.05 -11.39
N ALA A 113 15.04 4.85 -12.45
CA ALA A 113 13.61 5.15 -12.44
C ALA A 113 12.82 4.31 -11.41
N MET A 114 13.19 3.03 -11.22
CA MET A 114 12.62 2.18 -10.16
C MET A 114 12.97 2.72 -8.76
N THR A 115 14.20 3.21 -8.55
CA THR A 115 14.61 3.82 -7.27
C THR A 115 13.95 5.17 -7.00
N ALA A 116 13.71 5.98 -8.03
CA ALA A 116 12.97 7.23 -7.91
C ALA A 116 11.53 7.00 -7.42
N GLY A 117 10.94 5.85 -7.73
CA GLY A 117 9.64 5.43 -7.19
C GLY A 117 8.44 6.23 -7.73
N GLU A 118 8.66 7.01 -8.77
CA GLU A 118 7.63 7.81 -9.43
C GLU A 118 6.94 6.99 -10.53
N LEU A 119 5.60 6.91 -10.48
CA LEU A 119 4.84 6.09 -11.42
C LEU A 119 4.99 6.58 -12.86
N GLU A 120 4.90 7.89 -13.08
CA GLU A 120 4.98 8.47 -14.44
C GLU A 120 6.39 8.38 -15.01
N GLY A 121 7.42 8.64 -14.19
CA GLY A 121 8.82 8.47 -14.58
C GLY A 121 9.16 7.01 -14.95
N LEU A 122 8.63 6.03 -14.19
CA LEU A 122 8.82 4.62 -14.47
C LEU A 122 8.09 4.17 -15.76
N LEU A 123 6.91 4.71 -16.05
CA LEU A 123 6.19 4.44 -17.30
C LEU A 123 6.94 4.97 -18.52
N ALA A 124 7.41 6.23 -18.45
CA ALA A 124 8.21 6.83 -19.51
C ALA A 124 9.51 6.04 -19.77
N ALA A 125 10.22 5.66 -18.70
CA ALA A 125 11.44 4.84 -18.82
C ALA A 125 11.15 3.47 -19.44
N LEU A 126 10.03 2.82 -19.08
CA LEU A 126 9.61 1.55 -19.67
C LEU A 126 9.33 1.66 -21.17
N GLU A 127 8.71 2.75 -21.62
CA GLU A 127 8.42 2.96 -23.05
C GLU A 127 9.70 3.13 -23.88
N VAL A 128 10.67 3.87 -23.34
CA VAL A 128 11.98 4.13 -23.98
C VAL A 128 12.86 2.88 -24.01
N HIS A 129 12.92 2.13 -22.91
CA HIS A 129 13.89 1.03 -22.75
C HIS A 129 13.34 -0.37 -23.07
N ARG A 130 12.07 -0.52 -23.47
CA ARG A 130 11.42 -1.85 -23.69
C ARG A 130 12.12 -2.80 -24.67
N ALA A 131 12.82 -2.26 -25.67
CA ALA A 131 13.40 -3.05 -26.76
C ALA A 131 14.88 -3.40 -26.52
N VAL A 132 15.51 -2.76 -25.54
CA VAL A 132 16.97 -2.78 -25.35
C VAL A 132 17.33 -3.25 -23.93
N ALA A 133 16.49 -2.98 -22.93
CA ALA A 133 16.68 -3.46 -21.56
C ALA A 133 16.51 -4.97 -21.44
N SER A 134 17.15 -5.54 -20.42
CA SER A 134 17.03 -6.96 -20.10
C SER A 134 15.63 -7.31 -19.58
N GLU A 135 15.13 -8.46 -20.00
CA GLU A 135 13.80 -8.98 -19.62
C GLU A 135 13.63 -9.21 -18.11
N GLY A 136 14.74 -9.36 -17.36
CA GLY A 136 14.71 -9.40 -15.90
C GLY A 136 14.30 -8.06 -15.29
N VAL A 137 14.98 -6.99 -15.69
CA VAL A 137 14.73 -5.63 -15.19
C VAL A 137 13.37 -5.13 -15.67
N LEU A 138 12.96 -5.46 -16.91
CA LEU A 138 11.61 -5.13 -17.40
C LEU A 138 10.50 -5.80 -16.58
N ARG A 139 10.68 -7.06 -16.14
CA ARG A 139 9.72 -7.73 -15.26
C ARG A 139 9.63 -7.03 -13.91
N GLU A 140 10.76 -6.73 -13.28
CA GLU A 140 10.81 -6.01 -12.01
C GLU A 140 10.19 -4.61 -12.10
N ALA A 141 10.47 -3.89 -13.18
CA ALA A 141 9.87 -2.58 -13.43
C ALA A 141 8.35 -2.67 -13.61
N ARG A 142 7.83 -3.70 -14.30
CA ARG A 142 6.39 -3.93 -14.44
C ARG A 142 5.74 -4.27 -13.09
N THR A 143 6.34 -5.12 -12.26
CA THR A 143 5.80 -5.46 -10.94
C THR A 143 5.80 -4.24 -10.02
N LEU A 144 6.87 -3.43 -10.03
CA LEU A 144 6.92 -2.18 -9.26
C LEU A 144 5.88 -1.17 -9.72
N ARG A 145 5.69 -0.98 -11.04
CA ARG A 145 4.63 -0.13 -11.61
C ARG A 145 3.25 -0.56 -11.10
N ASP A 146 2.96 -1.86 -11.12
CA ASP A 146 1.66 -2.38 -10.69
C ASP A 146 1.47 -2.21 -9.18
N ARG A 147 2.52 -2.42 -8.38
CA ARG A 147 2.53 -2.13 -6.94
C ARG A 147 2.30 -0.65 -6.65
N LEU A 148 2.90 0.27 -7.42
CA LEU A 148 2.70 1.71 -7.27
C LEU A 148 1.25 2.12 -7.57
N LYS A 149 0.66 1.59 -8.66
CA LYS A 149 -0.76 1.81 -8.99
C LYS A 149 -1.68 1.27 -7.89
N GLU A 150 -1.40 0.07 -7.40
CA GLU A 150 -2.20 -0.57 -6.36
C GLU A 150 -2.11 0.20 -5.03
N ARG A 151 -0.92 0.64 -4.61
CA ARG A 151 -0.75 1.50 -3.44
C ARG A 151 -1.55 2.80 -3.55
N ARG A 152 -1.59 3.42 -4.73
CA ARG A 152 -2.40 4.64 -4.96
C ARG A 152 -3.89 4.37 -4.79
N LYS A 153 -4.38 3.27 -5.35
CA LYS A 153 -5.78 2.84 -5.20
C LYS A 153 -6.12 2.54 -3.75
N GLN A 154 -5.28 1.78 -3.05
CA GLN A 154 -5.47 1.47 -1.63
C GLN A 154 -5.48 2.72 -0.76
N LYS A 155 -4.58 3.69 -1.00
CA LYS A 155 -4.60 4.98 -0.29
C LYS A 155 -5.92 5.72 -0.50
N SER A 156 -6.39 5.83 -1.74
CA SER A 156 -7.69 6.46 -2.03
C SER A 156 -8.85 5.70 -1.39
N GLN A 157 -8.83 4.35 -1.45
CA GLN A 157 -9.86 3.54 -0.82
C GLN A 157 -9.88 3.70 0.70
N ARG A 158 -8.72 3.68 1.36
CA ARG A 158 -8.58 3.94 2.80
C ARG A 158 -9.12 5.32 3.16
N GLN A 159 -8.80 6.34 2.36
CA GLN A 159 -9.31 7.70 2.56
C GLN A 159 -10.84 7.75 2.43
N ARG A 160 -11.42 7.05 1.45
CA ARG A 160 -12.89 6.97 1.32
C ARG A 160 -13.53 6.26 2.50
N ARG A 161 -12.93 5.18 3.00
CA ARG A 161 -13.42 4.47 4.20
C ARG A 161 -13.31 5.33 5.46
N SER A 162 -12.20 6.04 5.65
CA SER A 162 -12.05 6.95 6.80
C SER A 162 -13.04 8.10 6.73
N HIS A 163 -13.25 8.67 5.54
CA HIS A 163 -14.26 9.71 5.34
C HIS A 163 -15.68 9.18 5.60
N ALA A 164 -16.03 7.99 5.10
CA ALA A 164 -17.32 7.37 5.39
C ALA A 164 -17.52 7.12 6.89
N GLY A 165 -16.50 6.63 7.59
CA GLY A 165 -16.55 6.46 9.05
C GLY A 165 -16.70 7.80 9.80
N ALA A 166 -16.01 8.86 9.35
CA ALA A 166 -16.19 10.20 9.91
C ALA A 166 -17.61 10.73 9.68
N MET A 167 -18.20 10.49 8.50
CA MET A 167 -19.59 10.85 8.20
C MET A 167 -20.58 10.08 9.07
N GLU A 168 -20.33 8.79 9.31
CA GLU A 168 -21.15 8.00 10.22
C GLU A 168 -21.05 8.50 11.66
N ALA A 169 -19.85 8.83 12.14
CA ALA A 169 -19.64 9.40 13.47
C ALA A 169 -20.34 10.77 13.62
N LEU A 170 -20.25 11.63 12.60
CA LEU A 170 -20.99 12.89 12.56
C LEU A 170 -22.50 12.65 12.61
N SER A 171 -23.03 11.69 11.85
CA SER A 171 -24.44 11.33 11.87
C SER A 171 -24.88 10.81 13.25
N ARG A 172 -24.05 10.02 13.94
CA ARG A 172 -24.31 9.57 15.32
C ARG A 172 -24.33 10.72 16.31
N LEU A 173 -23.38 11.65 16.23
CA LEU A 173 -23.35 12.84 17.08
C LEU A 173 -24.56 13.74 16.86
N GLN A 174 -24.99 13.93 15.61
CA GLN A 174 -26.21 14.67 15.30
C GLN A 174 -27.45 13.99 15.87
N GLY A 175 -27.50 12.64 15.87
CA GLY A 175 -28.55 11.88 16.54
C GLY A 175 -28.52 11.97 18.06
N CYS A 176 -27.35 12.11 18.69
CA CYS A 176 -27.24 12.32 20.15
C CYS A 176 -27.39 13.79 20.56
N ALA A 177 -27.20 14.75 19.64
CA ALA A 177 -27.40 16.17 19.92
C ALA A 177 -28.84 16.45 20.35
N THR A 178 -29.82 15.74 19.77
CA THR A 178 -31.23 15.82 20.20
C THR A 178 -31.44 15.27 21.61
N ASP A 179 -30.66 14.27 22.05
CA ASP A 179 -30.71 13.75 23.42
C ASP A 179 -30.05 14.72 24.42
N ALA A 180 -28.99 15.43 24.00
CA ALA A 180 -28.37 16.48 24.81
C ALA A 180 -29.31 17.67 25.03
N ASP A 181 -30.07 18.07 24.01
CA ASP A 181 -31.11 19.09 24.13
C ASP A 181 -32.24 18.62 25.07
N ALA A 182 -32.64 17.35 25.00
CA ALA A 182 -33.62 16.77 25.93
C ALA A 182 -33.11 16.74 27.39
N LEU A 183 -31.82 16.43 27.60
CA LEU A 183 -31.18 16.51 28.92
C LEU A 183 -31.13 17.95 29.45
N LEU A 184 -30.77 18.93 28.61
CA LEU A 184 -30.77 20.35 28.98
C LEU A 184 -32.18 20.86 29.31
N ALA A 185 -33.20 20.44 28.56
CA ALA A 185 -34.59 20.75 28.85
C ALA A 185 -35.04 20.16 30.20
N GLY A 186 -34.62 18.92 30.50
CA GLY A 186 -34.86 18.28 31.80
C GLY A 186 -34.18 19.01 32.97
N ILE A 187 -32.93 19.45 32.79
CA ILE A 187 -32.21 20.26 33.80
C ILE A 187 -32.92 21.59 34.01
N THR A 188 -33.30 22.28 32.93
CA THR A 188 -34.01 23.57 33.02
C THR A 188 -35.37 23.42 33.73
N ALA A 189 -36.10 22.34 33.45
CA ALA A 189 -37.35 22.03 34.15
C ALA A 189 -37.11 21.71 35.63
N ALA A 190 -36.06 20.95 35.96
CA ALA A 190 -35.69 20.66 37.35
C ALA A 190 -35.26 21.91 38.12
N GLU A 191 -34.51 22.82 37.49
CA GLU A 191 -34.10 24.11 38.06
C GLU A 191 -35.32 25.00 38.36
N ALA A 192 -36.36 24.98 37.52
CA ALA A 192 -37.60 25.71 37.79
C ALA A 192 -38.30 25.24 39.07
N HIS A 193 -38.14 23.97 39.45
CA HIS A 193 -38.72 23.39 40.66
C HIS A 193 -37.74 23.34 41.86
N ALA A 194 -36.45 23.65 41.66
CA ALA A 194 -35.43 23.59 42.70
C ALA A 194 -35.66 24.60 43.85
N GLY A 195 -36.48 25.63 43.64
CA GLY A 195 -36.90 26.61 44.66
C GLY A 195 -38.24 26.31 45.35
N GLU A 196 -38.98 25.28 44.93
CA GLU A 196 -40.34 24.99 45.43
C GLU A 196 -40.37 23.95 46.57
N LEU A 197 -39.22 23.49 47.06
CA LEU A 197 -39.13 22.71 48.30
C LEU A 197 -38.89 23.66 49.48
N PRO A 198 -39.92 24.13 50.20
CA PRO A 198 -39.73 24.80 51.46
C PRO A 198 -39.11 23.80 52.44
N ALA A 199 -37.93 24.15 52.94
CA ALA A 199 -37.28 23.64 54.14
C ALA A 199 -38.00 22.47 54.84
N LEU A 200 -37.58 21.24 54.53
CA LEU A 200 -37.72 20.09 55.44
C LEU A 200 -36.56 20.09 56.47
N ASP A 201 -36.19 21.28 56.95
CA ASP A 201 -35.27 21.52 58.06
C ASP A 201 -36.01 22.41 59.09
N THR A 202 -37.08 21.85 59.67
CA THR A 202 -37.60 22.16 61.01
C THR A 202 -38.36 20.95 61.54
#